data_AF-A0A812TYS6-F1
#
_entry.id   AF-A0A812TYS6-F1
#
_cell.length_a   1.000
_cell.length_b   1.000
_cell.length_c   1.000
_cell.angle_alpha   90.00
_cell.angle_beta   90.00
_cell.angle_gamma   90.00
#
_symmetry.space_group_name_H-M   'P 1'
#
loop_
_entity.id
_entity.type
_entity.pdbx_description
1 polymer ?
#
loop_
_entity_poly.entity_id
_entity_poly.type
_entity_poly.pdbx_seq_one_letter_code
_entity_poly.pdbx_strand_id
1 'polypeptide(L)'
;MEQAWPEEHLAKLSVNALIGLWARNVDLVYLMRTSNNQLDGHGCQYRQTFVDAAGKTHWDHIFVTQLYSNASHRPAWDFVMAAEYCAVARIRQMLAEVPMRYLKFLKTDCLGLQDLPKKYWPAVERLTRLRHPDGTPVYRCEQVEQLRGRHFEPEIQAGPPQRRGWEQVDDPLAHCLQGRSLLLTGLPGTGKTHLARRIVEQLREAGDVVQLVSKTHCAAQNLGLGAQTADHWVRRTVRNGRCQLDWLVIEEVTQMDTGLWADVACVALDRGVRFLLMGDFRQLPAVLDSFAGARVERPLKDSDLLRDLAGGCCHELTENRRSDERIFRFISWLRVGEPEEVPLAEAVRVARREFPRPPGTHPDVCLVLSHVHRVQVNERENKRLAPADAVVIEHQAPGAPTTNAPQKMRVWPGLRLVGAGGKVAKGTFVRVAEVGAERVALDGGQQFTHAELLRHTRLCHAITYASCQGLTLRGRVWLLDAGTQHFNLRHLDVGASRATSSDLLSVL
;
A
#
# COMPACT_ATOMS: atom_id res chain seq x y z
N MET A 1 2.80 29.86 -30.02
CA MET A 1 3.48 28.55 -29.99
C MET A 1 3.76 28.08 -31.41
N GLU A 2 2.80 28.10 -32.33
CA GLU A 2 2.98 27.72 -33.75
C GLU A 2 4.04 28.56 -34.49
N GLN A 3 4.19 29.84 -34.15
CA GLN A 3 5.26 30.71 -34.69
C GLN A 3 6.69 30.31 -34.25
N ALA A 4 6.83 29.34 -33.33
CA ALA A 4 8.14 28.89 -32.84
C ALA A 4 8.82 27.88 -33.78
N TRP A 5 8.09 27.30 -34.75
CA TRP A 5 8.65 26.37 -35.71
C TRP A 5 8.61 26.96 -37.13
N PRO A 6 9.72 26.93 -37.87
CA PRO A 6 9.78 27.43 -39.25
C PRO A 6 8.99 26.54 -40.23
N GLU A 7 8.73 25.28 -39.86
CA GLU A 7 7.95 24.34 -40.66
C GLU A 7 6.95 23.56 -39.78
N GLU A 8 5.73 23.39 -40.28
CA GLU A 8 4.61 22.78 -39.55
C GLU A 8 4.88 21.33 -39.13
N HIS A 9 5.63 20.58 -39.95
CA HIS A 9 5.96 19.18 -39.66
C HIS A 9 6.88 19.04 -38.43
N LEU A 10 7.71 20.06 -38.14
CA LEU A 10 8.62 20.08 -36.99
C LEU A 10 7.86 20.30 -35.67
N ALA A 11 6.74 21.03 -35.70
CA ALA A 11 5.87 21.18 -34.54
C ALA A 11 5.25 19.82 -34.14
N LYS A 12 4.75 19.05 -35.11
CA LYS A 12 4.22 17.70 -34.85
C LYS A 12 5.30 16.74 -34.36
N LEU A 13 6.50 16.77 -34.96
CA LEU A 13 7.61 15.92 -34.54
C LEU A 13 8.09 16.23 -33.12
N SER A 14 8.18 17.51 -32.76
CA SER A 14 8.62 17.93 -31.42
C SER A 14 7.61 17.55 -30.33
N VAL A 15 6.30 17.67 -30.59
CA VAL A 15 5.25 17.20 -29.68
C VAL A 15 5.26 15.68 -29.56
N ASN A 16 5.39 14.94 -30.67
CA ASN A 16 5.47 13.48 -30.64
C ASN A 16 6.72 12.98 -29.91
N ALA A 17 7.86 13.65 -30.10
CA ALA A 17 9.09 13.36 -29.36
C ALA A 17 8.91 13.62 -27.87
N LEU A 18 8.25 14.72 -27.49
CA LEU A 18 7.93 15.05 -26.09
C LEU A 18 7.03 13.99 -25.45
N ILE A 19 5.97 13.55 -26.13
CA ILE A 19 5.10 12.45 -25.68
C ILE A 19 5.91 11.16 -25.54
N GLY A 20 6.80 10.86 -26.48
CA GLY A 20 7.71 9.71 -26.39
C GLY A 20 8.67 9.78 -25.21
N LEU A 21 9.10 10.98 -24.81
CA LEU A 21 9.89 11.20 -23.59
C LEU A 21 9.04 10.94 -22.33
N TRP A 22 7.75 11.30 -22.33
CA TRP A 22 6.82 10.99 -21.23
C TRP A 22 6.51 9.50 -21.08
N ALA A 23 6.79 8.69 -22.10
CA ALA A 23 6.68 7.23 -22.07
C ALA A 23 7.90 6.53 -21.46
N ARG A 24 9.00 7.27 -21.16
CA ARG A 24 10.23 6.67 -20.67
C ARG A 24 10.10 6.25 -19.20
N ASN A 25 10.64 5.08 -18.89
CA ASN A 25 10.67 4.53 -17.54
C ASN A 25 11.81 5.11 -16.67
N VAL A 26 12.62 6.01 -17.21
CA VAL A 26 13.79 6.60 -16.54
C VAL A 26 13.85 8.09 -16.87
N ASP A 27 13.72 8.93 -15.86
CA ASP A 27 13.95 10.37 -15.99
C ASP A 27 15.46 10.64 -15.89
N LEU A 28 16.06 11.11 -16.98
CA LEU A 28 17.48 11.45 -17.05
C LEU A 28 17.64 12.95 -17.32
N VAL A 29 18.47 13.63 -16.55
CA VAL A 29 19.01 14.95 -16.89
C VAL A 29 20.39 14.79 -17.49
N TYR A 30 20.57 15.38 -18.66
CA TYR A 30 21.85 15.48 -19.34
C TYR A 30 22.41 16.87 -19.05
N LEU A 31 23.51 16.94 -18.31
CA LEU A 31 24.28 18.16 -18.10
C LEU A 31 25.52 18.10 -18.99
N MET A 32 25.61 19.00 -19.97
CA MET A 32 26.81 19.18 -20.77
C MET A 32 27.72 20.21 -20.11
N ARG A 33 28.98 19.86 -19.88
CA ARG A 33 30.04 20.79 -19.49
C ARG A 33 31.12 20.81 -20.55
N THR A 34 31.33 21.96 -21.16
CA THR A 34 32.44 22.19 -22.09
C THR A 34 33.67 22.63 -21.30
N SER A 35 34.80 21.97 -21.52
CA SER A 35 36.10 22.36 -20.96
C SER A 35 37.18 22.44 -22.03
N ASN A 36 38.26 23.17 -21.73
CA ASN A 36 39.52 23.18 -22.47
C ASN A 36 40.52 22.14 -21.93
N ASN A 37 40.12 21.30 -20.98
CA ASN A 37 40.94 20.27 -20.39
C ASN A 37 40.19 18.94 -20.37
N GLN A 38 40.81 17.90 -20.94
CA GLN A 38 40.26 16.56 -21.03
C GLN A 38 39.92 15.94 -19.66
N LEU A 39 40.62 16.34 -18.60
CA LEU A 39 40.49 15.76 -17.26
C LEU A 39 39.27 16.28 -16.47
N ASP A 40 38.66 17.39 -16.90
CA ASP A 40 37.56 18.04 -16.17
C ASP A 40 36.24 17.25 -16.23
N GLY A 41 36.18 16.22 -17.07
CA GLY A 41 35.06 15.31 -17.23
C GLY A 41 35.05 14.09 -16.32
N HIS A 42 35.74 14.11 -15.17
CA HIS A 42 35.74 12.97 -14.27
C HIS A 42 34.29 12.61 -13.84
N GLY A 43 33.84 11.40 -14.17
CA GLY A 43 32.46 10.92 -13.91
C GLY A 43 31.43 11.20 -15.01
N CYS A 44 31.83 11.73 -16.18
CA CYS A 44 30.92 11.87 -17.33
C CYS A 44 30.64 10.51 -18.01
N GLN A 45 29.43 10.30 -18.49
CA GLN A 45 29.01 9.08 -19.19
C GLN A 45 29.36 9.12 -20.68
N TYR A 46 29.46 10.32 -21.25
CA TYR A 46 29.86 10.49 -22.64
C TYR A 46 30.77 11.72 -22.80
N ARG A 47 31.68 11.63 -23.76
CA ARG A 47 32.64 12.69 -24.07
C ARG A 47 32.75 12.87 -25.58
N GLN A 48 32.71 14.12 -26.02
CA GLN A 48 32.95 14.48 -27.42
C GLN A 48 33.91 15.66 -27.50
N THR A 49 34.70 15.71 -28.58
CA THR A 49 35.57 16.85 -28.88
C THR A 49 35.01 17.65 -30.05
N PHE A 50 35.16 18.97 -30.00
CA PHE A 50 34.93 19.84 -31.15
C PHE A 50 36.00 20.93 -31.23
N VAL A 51 36.15 21.52 -32.41
CA VAL A 51 37.08 22.61 -32.65
C VAL A 51 36.26 23.87 -32.88
N ASP A 52 36.55 24.93 -32.14
CA ASP A 52 35.86 26.21 -32.31
C ASP A 52 36.33 26.98 -33.56
N ALA A 53 35.68 28.11 -33.85
CA ALA A 53 36.02 28.96 -34.98
C ALA A 53 37.45 29.55 -34.90
N ALA A 54 38.08 29.54 -33.72
CA ALA A 54 39.46 29.99 -33.50
C ALA A 54 40.48 28.83 -33.57
N GLY A 55 40.05 27.61 -33.96
CA GLY A 55 40.92 26.45 -34.08
C GLY A 55 41.28 25.77 -32.76
N LYS A 56 40.63 26.15 -31.65
CA LYS A 56 40.89 25.57 -30.33
C LYS A 56 40.02 24.33 -30.11
N THR A 57 40.64 23.27 -29.59
CA THR A 57 39.92 22.03 -29.24
C THR A 57 39.27 22.16 -27.86
N HIS A 58 37.99 21.81 -27.79
CA HIS A 58 37.19 21.75 -26.58
C HIS A 58 36.66 20.33 -26.37
N TRP A 59 36.39 19.99 -25.11
CA TRP A 59 35.81 18.72 -24.68
C TRP A 59 34.43 18.98 -24.08
N ASP A 60 33.40 18.42 -24.69
CA ASP A 60 32.07 18.31 -24.09
C ASP A 60 31.99 17.04 -23.24
N HIS A 61 31.65 17.23 -21.98
CA HIS A 61 31.40 16.17 -21.01
C HIS A 61 29.91 16.10 -20.72
N ILE A 62 29.27 14.99 -21.07
CA ILE A 62 27.86 14.76 -20.78
C ILE A 62 27.76 13.94 -19.50
N PHE A 63 27.19 14.57 -18.48
CA PHE A 63 26.82 13.94 -17.22
C PHE A 63 25.34 13.56 -17.28
N VAL A 64 25.07 12.28 -17.08
CA VAL A 64 23.73 11.70 -17.03
C VAL A 64 23.39 11.52 -15.56
N THR A 65 22.47 12.33 -15.07
CA THR A 65 21.92 12.19 -13.71
C THR A 65 20.54 11.60 -13.82
N GLN A 66 20.32 10.44 -13.21
CA GLN A 66 18.97 9.92 -13.05
C GLN A 66 18.23 10.80 -12.05
N LEU A 67 17.14 11.42 -12.50
CA LEU A 67 16.25 12.16 -11.65
C LEU A 67 15.34 11.16 -10.92
N TYR A 68 15.36 11.17 -9.60
CA TYR A 68 14.33 10.56 -8.77
C TYR A 68 13.15 11.53 -8.65
N SER A 69 12.41 11.72 -9.74
CA SER A 69 11.20 12.55 -9.77
C SER A 69 9.96 11.67 -9.83
N ASN A 70 8.98 11.94 -8.95
CA ASN A 70 7.64 11.35 -8.99
C ASN A 70 6.65 12.16 -9.86
N ALA A 71 7.08 13.25 -10.50
CA ALA A 71 6.27 13.91 -11.52
C ALA A 71 6.43 13.17 -12.84
N SER A 72 5.98 11.91 -12.87
CA SER A 72 5.82 11.22 -14.13
C SER A 72 4.78 11.98 -14.94
N HIS A 73 5.12 12.35 -16.16
CA HIS A 73 4.13 12.83 -17.13
C HIS A 73 3.27 11.68 -17.66
N ARG A 74 3.41 10.47 -17.09
CA ARG A 74 2.64 9.29 -17.43
C ARG A 74 1.13 9.49 -17.37
N PRO A 75 0.52 10.21 -16.40
CA PRO A 75 -0.92 10.49 -16.46
C PRO A 75 -1.32 11.32 -17.68
N ALA A 76 -0.48 12.28 -18.10
CA ALA A 76 -0.73 13.04 -19.33
C ALA A 76 -0.52 12.17 -20.57
N TRP A 77 0.51 11.31 -20.57
CA TRP A 77 0.71 10.31 -21.62
C TRP A 77 -0.45 9.32 -21.71
N ASP A 78 -0.90 8.75 -20.59
CA ASP A 78 -2.04 7.83 -20.50
C ASP A 78 -3.33 8.52 -20.96
N PHE A 79 -3.51 9.81 -20.65
CA PHE A 79 -4.63 10.61 -21.16
C PHE A 79 -4.57 10.79 -22.68
N VAL A 80 -3.40 11.13 -23.23
CA VAL A 80 -3.18 11.20 -24.68
C VAL A 80 -3.45 9.84 -25.32
N MET A 81 -2.88 8.76 -24.79
CA MET A 81 -3.09 7.40 -25.30
C MET A 81 -4.54 6.95 -25.18
N ALA A 82 -5.26 7.33 -24.12
CA ALA A 82 -6.68 7.04 -23.98
C ALA A 82 -7.53 7.79 -25.02
N ALA A 83 -7.16 9.04 -25.35
CA ALA A 83 -7.78 9.80 -26.43
C ALA A 83 -7.49 9.15 -27.80
N GLU A 84 -6.26 8.71 -28.04
CA GLU A 84 -5.88 7.95 -29.24
C GLU A 84 -6.66 6.63 -29.34
N TYR A 85 -6.77 5.89 -28.24
CA TYR A 85 -7.55 4.66 -28.17
C TYR A 85 -9.02 4.91 -28.48
N CYS A 86 -9.62 5.98 -27.94
CA CYS A 86 -10.98 6.39 -28.26
C CYS A 86 -11.13 6.76 -29.75
N ALA A 87 -10.16 7.44 -30.36
CA ALA A 87 -10.18 7.76 -31.79
C ALA A 87 -10.16 6.48 -32.64
N VAL A 88 -9.26 5.55 -32.34
CA VAL A 88 -9.17 4.24 -33.01
C VAL A 88 -10.45 3.42 -32.83
N ALA A 89 -11.01 3.39 -31.61
CA ALA A 89 -12.25 2.68 -31.32
C ALA A 89 -13.46 3.27 -32.10
N ARG A 90 -13.53 4.60 -32.24
CA ARG A 90 -14.56 5.26 -33.05
C ARG A 90 -14.45 4.87 -34.52
N ILE A 91 -13.24 4.88 -35.09
CA ILE A 91 -13.02 4.42 -36.48
C ILE A 91 -13.50 2.97 -36.61
N ARG A 92 -13.09 2.09 -35.69
CA ARG A 92 -13.48 0.67 -35.70
C ARG A 92 -15.01 0.49 -35.61
N GLN A 93 -15.69 1.23 -34.75
CA GLN A 93 -17.14 1.17 -34.60
C GLN A 93 -17.85 1.64 -35.87
N MET A 94 -17.41 2.75 -36.48
CA MET A 94 -18.01 3.28 -37.70
C MET A 94 -17.78 2.38 -38.92
N LEU A 95 -16.69 1.61 -38.92
CA LEU A 95 -16.34 0.64 -39.96
C LEU A 95 -16.72 -0.80 -39.58
N ALA A 96 -17.57 -1.01 -38.58
CA ALA A 96 -17.92 -2.36 -38.12
C ALA A 96 -18.53 -3.25 -39.21
N GLU A 97 -19.15 -2.65 -40.24
CA GLU A 97 -19.69 -3.35 -41.41
C GLU A 97 -18.63 -3.69 -42.47
N VAL A 98 -17.44 -3.09 -42.41
CA VAL A 98 -16.36 -3.28 -43.38
C VAL A 98 -15.46 -4.45 -42.94
N PRO A 99 -15.33 -5.51 -43.76
CA PRO A 99 -14.47 -6.64 -43.40
C PRO A 99 -13.00 -6.22 -43.24
N MET A 100 -12.37 -6.68 -42.16
CA MET A 100 -10.98 -6.35 -41.80
C MET A 100 -9.96 -6.57 -42.93
N ARG A 101 -10.20 -7.53 -43.84
CA ARG A 101 -9.29 -7.82 -44.98
C ARG A 101 -9.04 -6.60 -45.89
N TYR A 102 -9.97 -5.65 -45.93
CA TYR A 102 -9.89 -4.42 -46.73
C TYR A 102 -9.25 -3.25 -45.97
N LEU A 103 -9.09 -3.35 -44.65
CA LEU A 103 -8.48 -2.34 -43.78
C LEU A 103 -7.02 -2.73 -43.50
N LYS A 104 -6.05 -2.04 -44.09
CA LYS A 104 -4.63 -2.44 -44.02
C LYS A 104 -3.86 -1.83 -42.86
N PHE A 105 -4.14 -0.57 -42.56
CA PHE A 105 -3.64 0.04 -41.34
C PHE A 105 -4.64 1.06 -40.85
N LEU A 106 -4.58 1.32 -39.55
CA LEU A 106 -5.41 2.30 -38.89
C LEU A 106 -4.49 3.07 -37.94
N LYS A 107 -4.39 4.37 -38.19
CA LYS A 107 -3.71 5.35 -37.34
C LYS A 107 -4.78 6.24 -36.71
N THR A 108 -4.38 7.05 -35.74
CA THR A 108 -5.26 7.97 -35.01
C THR A 108 -6.03 8.94 -35.92
N ASP A 109 -5.42 9.34 -37.05
CA ASP A 109 -6.00 10.26 -38.03
C ASP A 109 -6.17 9.63 -39.44
N CYS A 110 -5.74 8.39 -39.68
CA CYS A 110 -5.62 7.83 -41.03
C CYS A 110 -6.10 6.39 -41.15
N LEU A 111 -6.84 6.10 -42.21
CA LEU A 111 -7.27 4.77 -42.60
C LEU A 111 -6.63 4.35 -43.93
N GLY A 112 -5.85 3.26 -43.92
CA GLY A 112 -5.33 2.62 -45.13
C GLY A 112 -6.30 1.55 -45.62
N LEU A 113 -6.77 1.68 -46.86
CA LEU A 113 -7.71 0.77 -47.52
C LEU A 113 -7.07 0.07 -48.71
N GLN A 114 -7.47 -1.17 -48.95
CA GLN A 114 -7.10 -1.88 -50.17
C GLN A 114 -8.33 -2.57 -50.77
N ASP A 115 -8.51 -2.40 -52.09
CA ASP A 115 -9.51 -3.12 -52.92
C ASP A 115 -10.93 -3.11 -52.33
N LEU A 116 -11.36 -1.98 -51.75
CA LEU A 116 -12.64 -1.87 -51.05
C LEU A 116 -13.83 -1.95 -52.03
N PRO A 117 -14.75 -2.93 -51.87
CA PRO A 117 -15.95 -3.03 -52.70
C PRO A 117 -16.88 -1.80 -52.59
N LYS A 118 -17.48 -1.37 -53.71
CA LYS A 118 -18.44 -0.22 -53.79
C LYS A 118 -19.50 -0.19 -52.68
N LYS A 119 -19.99 -1.35 -52.24
CA LYS A 119 -21.01 -1.45 -51.18
C LYS A 119 -20.57 -0.94 -49.79
N TYR A 120 -19.26 -0.92 -49.52
CA TYR A 120 -18.71 -0.47 -48.22
C TYR A 120 -18.19 0.97 -48.25
N TRP A 121 -18.09 1.59 -49.44
CA TRP A 121 -17.67 2.98 -49.59
C TRP A 121 -18.53 3.99 -48.82
N PRO A 122 -19.86 3.82 -48.70
CA PRO A 122 -20.67 4.72 -47.86
C PRO A 122 -20.19 4.79 -46.40
N ALA A 123 -19.64 3.71 -45.84
CA ALA A 123 -19.09 3.69 -44.49
C ALA A 123 -17.83 4.56 -44.35
N VAL A 124 -16.94 4.46 -45.33
CA VAL A 124 -15.70 5.23 -45.40
C VAL A 124 -15.99 6.71 -45.68
N GLU A 125 -16.95 7.00 -46.55
CA GLU A 125 -17.36 8.38 -46.83
C GLU A 125 -17.95 9.07 -45.61
N ARG A 126 -18.73 8.36 -44.78
CA ARG A 126 -19.22 8.91 -43.51
C ARG A 126 -18.06 9.29 -42.59
N LEU A 127 -16.98 8.50 -42.59
CA LEU A 127 -15.79 8.76 -41.79
C LEU A 127 -15.01 9.97 -42.30
N THR A 128 -14.75 10.06 -43.61
CA THR A 128 -13.98 11.18 -44.21
C THR A 128 -14.74 12.50 -44.26
N ARG A 129 -16.06 12.49 -44.04
CA ARG A 129 -16.89 13.71 -43.92
C ARG A 129 -16.86 14.34 -42.53
N LEU A 130 -16.33 13.64 -41.53
CA LEU A 130 -16.21 14.22 -40.19
C LEU A 130 -15.24 15.40 -40.19
N ARG A 131 -15.64 16.47 -39.50
CA ARG A 131 -14.87 17.71 -39.35
C ARG A 131 -14.71 18.04 -37.88
N HIS A 132 -13.55 18.55 -37.51
CA HIS A 132 -13.35 19.21 -36.22
C HIS A 132 -14.15 20.52 -36.17
N PRO A 133 -14.37 21.12 -34.99
CA PRO A 133 -15.09 22.40 -34.87
C PRO A 133 -14.49 23.55 -35.69
N ASP A 134 -13.20 23.48 -36.00
CA ASP A 134 -12.48 24.44 -36.84
C ASP A 134 -12.62 24.17 -38.36
N GLY A 135 -13.37 23.13 -38.75
CA GLY A 135 -13.60 22.76 -40.14
C GLY A 135 -12.52 21.88 -40.76
N THR A 136 -11.48 21.47 -40.03
CA THR A 136 -10.45 20.56 -40.54
C THR A 136 -10.94 19.09 -40.59
N PRO A 137 -10.48 18.26 -41.54
CA PRO A 137 -10.85 16.84 -41.61
C PRO A 137 -10.38 16.05 -40.39
N VAL A 138 -11.28 15.28 -39.76
CA VAL A 138 -10.93 14.43 -38.61
C VAL A 138 -10.14 13.20 -39.04
N TYR A 139 -10.49 12.63 -40.20
CA TYR A 139 -9.87 11.42 -40.71
C TYR A 139 -9.53 11.59 -42.19
N ARG A 140 -8.33 11.12 -42.56
CA ARG A 140 -7.91 10.93 -43.95
C ARG A 140 -7.96 9.46 -44.32
N CYS A 141 -8.15 9.20 -45.61
CA CYS A 141 -8.20 7.85 -46.15
C CYS A 141 -7.21 7.71 -47.29
N GLU A 142 -6.43 6.64 -47.27
CA GLU A 142 -5.40 6.34 -48.27
C GLU A 142 -5.71 4.99 -48.92
N GLN A 143 -5.71 4.95 -50.26
CA GLN A 143 -5.73 3.67 -50.98
C GLN A 143 -4.30 3.16 -51.07
N VAL A 144 -4.08 1.94 -50.60
CA VAL A 144 -2.76 1.32 -50.56
C VAL A 144 -2.71 0.10 -51.48
N GLU A 145 -1.59 -0.04 -52.17
CA GLU A 145 -1.32 -1.23 -52.98
C GLU A 145 -0.99 -2.43 -52.07
N GLN A 146 -1.15 -3.64 -52.62
CA GLN A 146 -0.72 -4.84 -51.94
C GLN A 146 0.77 -4.79 -51.66
N LEU A 147 1.17 -5.14 -50.43
CA LEU A 147 2.57 -5.37 -50.10
C LEU A 147 3.15 -6.40 -51.07
N ARG A 148 4.10 -5.99 -51.90
CA ARG A 148 4.80 -6.88 -52.83
C ARG A 148 5.89 -7.62 -52.05
N GLY A 149 5.88 -8.96 -52.06
CA GLY A 149 6.89 -9.80 -51.38
C GLY A 149 6.29 -10.81 -50.38
N ARG A 150 7.14 -11.72 -49.87
CA ARG A 150 6.77 -12.61 -48.75
C ARG A 150 6.91 -11.84 -47.45
N HIS A 151 5.78 -11.55 -46.81
CA HIS A 151 5.71 -10.87 -45.52
C HIS A 151 5.05 -11.80 -44.51
N PHE A 152 5.58 -11.85 -43.30
CA PHE A 152 4.99 -12.55 -42.16
C PHE A 152 4.60 -11.50 -41.13
N GLU A 153 3.42 -11.64 -40.53
CA GLU A 153 3.01 -10.79 -39.41
C GLU A 153 3.98 -11.04 -38.25
N PRO A 154 4.68 -10.02 -37.73
CA PRO A 154 5.59 -10.20 -36.60
C PRO A 154 4.76 -10.56 -35.37
N GLU A 155 4.66 -11.84 -35.09
CA GLU A 155 3.95 -12.38 -33.93
C GLU A 155 4.97 -12.58 -32.79
N ILE A 156 4.87 -11.77 -31.74
CA ILE A 156 5.57 -12.03 -30.48
C ILE A 156 4.64 -12.87 -29.63
N GLN A 157 4.85 -14.19 -29.62
CA GLN A 157 4.20 -15.07 -28.65
C GLN A 157 4.83 -14.88 -27.28
N ALA A 158 4.27 -13.96 -26.50
CA ALA A 158 4.53 -13.92 -25.06
C ALA A 158 3.62 -14.95 -24.39
N GLY A 159 4.20 -16.05 -23.90
CA GLY A 159 3.49 -16.97 -23.04
C GLY A 159 2.95 -16.25 -21.79
N PRO A 160 1.89 -16.75 -21.15
CA PRO A 160 1.43 -16.19 -19.89
C PRO A 160 2.60 -16.15 -18.88
N PRO A 161 2.76 -15.07 -18.10
CA PRO A 161 3.84 -14.97 -17.14
C PRO A 161 3.82 -16.21 -16.21
N GLN A 162 4.90 -16.97 -16.20
CA GLN A 162 5.01 -18.14 -15.34
C GLN A 162 5.17 -17.68 -13.89
N ARG A 163 4.15 -17.96 -13.08
CA ARG A 163 4.20 -17.68 -11.64
C ARG A 163 5.06 -18.74 -10.96
N ARG A 164 6.34 -18.43 -10.73
CA ARG A 164 7.21 -19.26 -9.88
C ARG A 164 6.68 -19.29 -8.44
N GLY A 165 6.72 -20.48 -7.83
CA GLY A 165 6.38 -20.66 -6.41
C GLY A 165 7.37 -19.95 -5.49
N TRP A 166 7.04 -19.90 -4.21
CA TRP A 166 7.94 -19.40 -3.17
C TRP A 166 9.08 -20.38 -2.90
N GLU A 167 10.31 -19.89 -2.82
CA GLU A 167 11.47 -20.62 -2.33
C GLU A 167 11.47 -20.60 -0.80
N GLN A 168 11.54 -21.77 -0.16
CA GLN A 168 11.65 -21.89 1.28
C GLN A 168 13.09 -21.71 1.71
N VAL A 169 13.33 -20.79 2.63
CA VAL A 169 14.65 -20.50 3.19
C VAL A 169 14.76 -21.19 4.55
N ASP A 170 15.79 -22.00 4.77
CA ASP A 170 15.98 -22.69 6.06
C ASP A 170 16.58 -21.78 7.14
N ASP A 171 17.62 -21.02 6.79
CA ASP A 171 18.30 -20.06 7.67
C ASP A 171 18.01 -18.61 7.22
N PRO A 172 16.97 -17.96 7.78
CA PRO A 172 16.61 -16.60 7.40
C PRO A 172 17.66 -15.57 7.77
N LEU A 173 18.47 -15.81 8.82
CA LEU A 173 19.52 -14.87 9.23
C LEU A 173 20.68 -14.91 8.25
N ALA A 174 21.22 -16.09 7.96
CA ALA A 174 22.32 -16.24 7.00
C ALA A 174 21.90 -15.78 5.61
N HIS A 175 20.66 -16.04 5.19
CA HIS A 175 20.11 -15.59 3.92
C HIS A 175 20.10 -14.06 3.79
N CYS A 176 19.61 -13.34 4.80
CA CYS A 176 19.61 -11.88 4.78
C CYS A 176 21.03 -11.30 4.83
N LEU A 177 21.94 -11.89 5.61
CA LEU A 177 23.35 -11.44 5.68
C LEU A 177 24.11 -11.64 4.36
N GLN A 178 23.62 -12.51 3.47
CA GLN A 178 24.12 -12.63 2.09
C GLN A 178 23.53 -11.57 1.14
N GLY A 179 22.81 -10.58 1.65
CA GLY A 179 22.24 -9.49 0.85
C GLY A 179 20.98 -9.88 0.08
N ARG A 180 20.22 -10.88 0.55
CA ARG A 180 19.01 -11.38 -0.13
C ARG A 180 17.74 -11.04 0.63
N SER A 181 16.75 -10.49 -0.08
CA SER A 181 15.42 -10.18 0.47
C SER A 181 14.69 -11.43 0.99
N LEU A 182 13.75 -11.22 1.90
CA LEU A 182 13.01 -12.29 2.55
C LEU A 182 11.60 -11.86 2.98
N LEU A 183 10.62 -12.75 2.79
CA LEU A 183 9.32 -12.71 3.47
C LEU A 183 9.32 -13.65 4.68
N LEU A 184 9.24 -13.08 5.89
CA LEU A 184 9.14 -13.79 7.16
C LEU A 184 7.68 -13.84 7.64
N THR A 185 7.12 -15.03 7.75
CA THR A 185 5.73 -15.25 8.18
C THR A 185 5.63 -16.10 9.43
N GLY A 186 4.42 -16.24 9.97
CA GLY A 186 4.15 -17.10 11.12
C GLY A 186 3.04 -16.54 11.99
N LEU A 187 2.52 -17.36 12.90
CA LEU A 187 1.43 -17.00 13.80
C LEU A 187 1.84 -15.98 14.89
N PRO A 188 0.87 -15.40 15.62
CA PRO A 188 1.15 -14.56 16.78
C PRO A 188 1.95 -15.33 17.83
N GLY A 189 3.12 -14.81 18.17
CA GLY A 189 3.99 -15.35 19.20
C GLY A 189 5.02 -16.39 18.77
N THR A 190 5.20 -16.61 17.47
CA THR A 190 6.27 -17.47 16.94
C THR A 190 7.66 -16.84 16.93
N GLY A 191 7.77 -15.56 17.30
CA GLY A 191 9.05 -14.86 17.43
C GLY A 191 9.49 -14.04 16.22
N LYS A 192 8.61 -13.78 15.23
CA LYS A 192 8.90 -12.93 14.05
C LYS A 192 9.67 -11.65 14.37
N THR A 193 9.10 -10.79 15.22
CA THR A 193 9.72 -9.52 15.63
C THR A 193 11.07 -9.73 16.33
N HIS A 194 11.24 -10.80 17.11
CA HIS A 194 12.52 -11.10 17.77
C HIS A 194 13.60 -11.49 16.76
N LEU A 195 13.29 -12.39 15.83
CA LEU A 195 14.21 -12.79 14.76
C LEU A 195 14.56 -11.59 13.87
N ALA A 196 13.57 -10.78 13.49
CA ALA A 196 13.81 -9.60 12.66
C ALA A 196 14.72 -8.58 13.33
N ARG A 197 14.59 -8.34 14.63
CA ARG A 197 15.53 -7.47 15.37
C ARG A 197 16.95 -7.99 15.29
N ARG A 198 17.16 -9.30 15.50
CA ARG A 198 18.50 -9.93 15.37
C ARG A 198 19.08 -9.75 13.97
N ILE A 199 18.27 -9.94 12.92
CA ILE A 199 18.70 -9.70 11.53
C ILE A 199 19.10 -8.23 11.34
N VAL A 200 18.27 -7.29 11.78
CA VAL A 200 18.53 -5.86 11.64
C VAL A 200 19.79 -5.42 12.39
N GLU A 201 20.01 -5.90 13.60
CA GLU A 201 21.21 -5.62 14.39
C GLU A 201 22.47 -6.07 13.63
N GLN A 202 22.48 -7.31 13.12
CA GLN A 202 23.60 -7.85 12.36
C GLN A 202 23.85 -7.12 11.03
N LEU A 203 22.78 -6.73 10.32
CA LEU A 203 22.91 -5.93 9.09
C LEU A 203 23.52 -4.54 9.39
N ARG A 204 23.10 -3.89 10.46
CA ARG A 204 23.67 -2.60 10.89
C ARG A 204 25.12 -2.74 11.34
N GLU A 205 25.47 -3.83 12.04
CA GLU A 205 26.86 -4.15 12.39
C GLU A 205 27.73 -4.35 11.15
N ALA A 206 27.17 -4.90 10.06
CA ALA A 206 27.84 -5.01 8.77
C ALA A 206 27.96 -3.68 8.00
N GLY A 207 27.39 -2.60 8.52
CA GLY A 207 27.46 -1.25 7.93
C GLY A 207 26.28 -0.85 7.05
N ASP A 208 25.25 -1.70 6.92
CA ASP A 208 24.08 -1.41 6.10
C ASP A 208 23.20 -0.31 6.72
N VAL A 209 22.66 0.56 5.87
CA VAL A 209 21.64 1.55 6.24
C VAL A 209 20.26 0.90 6.24
N VAL A 210 19.80 0.49 7.44
CA VAL A 210 18.53 -0.21 7.62
C VAL A 210 17.42 0.70 8.15
N GLN A 211 16.33 0.86 7.38
CA GLN A 211 15.11 1.58 7.75
C GLN A 211 14.00 0.60 8.14
N LEU A 212 13.26 0.91 9.21
CA LEU A 212 12.19 0.05 9.72
C LEU A 212 10.86 0.81 9.76
N VAL A 213 9.82 0.20 9.21
CA VAL A 213 8.48 0.79 9.14
C VAL A 213 7.38 -0.20 9.49
N SER A 214 6.28 0.32 10.03
CA SER A 214 5.01 -0.41 10.16
C SER A 214 3.82 0.54 10.03
N LYS A 215 2.62 0.05 9.69
CA LYS A 215 1.44 0.90 9.55
C LYS A 215 1.03 1.57 10.87
N THR A 216 1.13 0.86 11.99
CA THR A 216 0.60 1.33 13.27
C THR A 216 1.69 1.77 14.24
N HIS A 217 1.37 2.74 15.11
CA HIS A 217 2.28 3.19 16.17
C HIS A 217 2.65 2.07 17.14
N CYS A 218 1.69 1.21 17.49
CA CYS A 218 1.95 0.09 18.40
C CYS A 218 2.90 -0.93 17.78
N ALA A 219 2.73 -1.29 16.50
CA ALA A 219 3.66 -2.18 15.82
C ALA A 219 5.06 -1.54 15.70
N ALA A 220 5.17 -0.28 15.27
CA ALA A 220 6.46 0.42 15.23
C ALA A 220 7.16 0.48 16.60
N GLN A 221 6.43 0.78 17.68
CA GLN A 221 6.96 0.75 19.05
C GLN A 221 7.38 -0.66 19.47
N ASN A 222 6.58 -1.67 19.13
CA ASN A 222 6.90 -3.06 19.39
C ASN A 222 8.15 -3.47 18.62
N LEU A 223 8.34 -3.08 17.36
CA LEU A 223 9.54 -3.41 16.60
C LEU A 223 10.80 -2.81 17.25
N GLY A 224 10.70 -1.57 17.72
CA GLY A 224 11.83 -0.84 18.32
C GLY A 224 12.87 -0.44 17.28
N LEU A 225 14.14 -0.30 17.70
CA LEU A 225 15.29 -0.05 16.80
C LEU A 225 15.16 1.19 15.88
N GLY A 226 14.41 2.19 16.31
CA GLY A 226 14.14 3.41 15.55
C GLY A 226 13.03 3.27 14.50
N ALA A 227 12.23 2.21 14.57
CA ALA A 227 11.08 2.03 13.70
C ALA A 227 10.06 3.17 13.82
N GLN A 228 9.44 3.51 12.71
CA GLN A 228 8.48 4.60 12.59
C GLN A 228 7.24 4.18 11.79
N THR A 229 6.21 5.01 11.78
CA THR A 229 5.02 4.69 10.97
C THR A 229 5.33 4.85 9.48
N ALA A 230 4.81 3.92 8.68
CA ALA A 230 5.01 3.90 7.22
C ALA A 230 4.53 5.20 6.58
N ASP A 231 3.36 5.72 6.98
CA ASP A 231 2.83 7.01 6.49
C ASP A 231 3.79 8.18 6.75
N HIS A 232 4.41 8.22 7.93
CA HIS A 232 5.36 9.29 8.27
C HIS A 232 6.65 9.16 7.45
N TRP A 233 7.21 7.94 7.37
CA TRP A 233 8.43 7.68 6.64
C TRP A 233 8.28 7.97 5.14
N VAL A 234 7.26 7.38 4.50
CA VAL A 234 6.98 7.60 3.06
C VAL A 234 6.84 9.09 2.75
N ARG A 235 6.07 9.82 3.55
CA ARG A 235 5.88 11.27 3.34
C ARG A 235 7.20 12.03 3.45
N ARG A 236 8.05 11.69 4.42
CA ARG A 236 9.30 12.41 4.69
C ARG A 236 10.41 12.06 3.71
N THR A 237 10.44 10.80 3.25
CA THR A 237 11.57 10.19 2.55
C THR A 237 11.22 9.96 1.07
N VAL A 238 10.28 9.06 0.79
CA VAL A 238 9.92 8.64 -0.58
C VAL A 238 9.30 9.79 -1.36
N ARG A 239 8.21 10.38 -0.86
CA ARG A 239 7.46 11.44 -1.57
C ARG A 239 8.22 12.76 -1.69
N ASN A 240 9.22 12.97 -0.84
CA ASN A 240 10.11 14.13 -0.91
C ASN A 240 11.38 13.87 -1.74
N GLY A 241 11.51 12.69 -2.38
CA GLY A 241 12.63 12.35 -3.25
C GLY A 241 13.97 12.15 -2.53
N ARG A 242 13.96 11.85 -1.23
CA ARG A 242 15.16 11.63 -0.42
C ARG A 242 15.11 10.25 0.20
N CYS A 243 15.46 9.23 -0.57
CA CYS A 243 15.48 7.84 -0.12
C CYS A 243 16.89 7.27 -0.34
N GLN A 244 17.63 7.06 0.76
CA GLN A 244 18.93 6.40 0.75
C GLN A 244 18.94 5.36 1.88
N LEU A 245 18.97 4.09 1.50
CA LEU A 245 18.97 2.94 2.40
C LEU A 245 19.42 1.69 1.63
N ASP A 246 19.98 0.72 2.34
CA ASP A 246 20.31 -0.59 1.79
C ASP A 246 19.19 -1.60 2.05
N TRP A 247 18.47 -1.43 3.17
CA TRP A 247 17.40 -2.32 3.60
C TRP A 247 16.14 -1.57 4.05
N LEU A 248 15.00 -1.99 3.53
CA LEU A 248 13.69 -1.62 4.07
C LEU A 248 13.04 -2.81 4.77
N VAL A 249 12.82 -2.66 6.07
CA VAL A 249 12.17 -3.65 6.93
C VAL A 249 10.72 -3.21 7.16
N ILE A 250 9.77 -4.07 6.82
CA ILE A 250 8.34 -3.75 6.92
C ILE A 250 7.66 -4.76 7.84
N GLU A 251 7.12 -4.29 8.96
CA GLU A 251 6.32 -5.12 9.88
C GLU A 251 4.82 -4.95 9.69
N GLU A 252 4.08 -6.05 9.86
CA GLU A 252 2.63 -6.15 9.67
C GLU A 252 2.22 -5.77 8.24
N VAL A 253 2.87 -6.41 7.24
CA VAL A 253 2.64 -6.13 5.81
C VAL A 253 1.17 -6.19 5.39
N THR A 254 0.35 -7.00 6.06
CA THR A 254 -1.09 -7.11 5.76
C THR A 254 -1.90 -5.87 6.13
N GLN A 255 -1.35 -4.98 6.95
CA GLN A 255 -1.99 -3.72 7.34
C GLN A 255 -1.66 -2.55 6.42
N MET A 256 -0.70 -2.71 5.50
CA MET A 256 -0.38 -1.67 4.53
C MET A 256 -1.44 -1.60 3.44
N ASP A 257 -2.01 -0.41 3.26
CA ASP A 257 -2.94 -0.12 2.17
C ASP A 257 -2.21 -0.01 0.81
N THR A 258 -2.98 -0.06 -0.28
CA THR A 258 -2.46 0.00 -1.64
C THR A 258 -1.68 1.29 -1.92
N GLY A 259 -2.05 2.41 -1.29
CA GLY A 259 -1.35 3.68 -1.43
C GLY A 259 0.09 3.58 -0.91
N LEU A 260 0.28 3.03 0.28
CA LEU A 260 1.61 2.80 0.83
C LEU A 260 2.41 1.76 0.03
N TRP A 261 1.76 0.71 -0.47
CA TRP A 261 2.41 -0.26 -1.35
C TRP A 261 2.91 0.38 -2.65
N ALA A 262 2.18 1.35 -3.21
CA ALA A 262 2.63 2.11 -4.37
C ALA A 262 3.90 2.93 -4.05
N ASP A 263 3.96 3.57 -2.88
CA ASP A 263 5.15 4.28 -2.44
C ASP A 263 6.34 3.32 -2.21
N VAL A 264 6.11 2.14 -1.64
CA VAL A 264 7.15 1.09 -1.49
C VAL A 264 7.61 0.57 -2.84
N ALA A 265 6.71 0.44 -3.83
CA ALA A 265 7.08 0.03 -5.17
C ALA A 265 8.04 1.03 -5.84
N CYS A 266 7.92 2.33 -5.56
CA CYS A 266 8.89 3.33 -6.00
C CYS A 266 10.30 3.06 -5.44
N VAL A 267 10.39 2.63 -4.17
CA VAL A 267 11.67 2.30 -3.52
C VAL A 267 12.32 1.07 -4.18
N ALA A 268 11.51 0.09 -4.58
CA ALA A 268 11.97 -1.12 -5.25
C ALA A 268 12.51 -0.90 -6.67
N LEU A 269 12.33 0.29 -7.24
CA LEU A 269 12.97 0.66 -8.51
C LEU A 269 14.49 0.75 -8.37
N ASP A 270 14.99 1.07 -7.17
CA ASP A 270 16.39 0.92 -6.85
C ASP A 270 16.70 -0.56 -6.56
N ARG A 271 17.37 -1.21 -7.52
CA ARG A 271 17.75 -2.63 -7.44
C ARG A 271 18.82 -2.90 -6.37
N GLY A 272 19.43 -1.86 -5.79
CA GLY A 272 20.33 -1.97 -4.65
C GLY A 272 19.61 -2.17 -3.31
N VAL A 273 18.32 -1.82 -3.23
CA VAL A 273 17.54 -1.95 -1.99
C VAL A 273 17.06 -3.39 -1.80
N ARG A 274 17.29 -3.93 -0.60
CA ARG A 274 16.74 -5.22 -0.16
C ARG A 274 15.58 -5.02 0.82
N PHE A 275 14.76 -6.06 0.96
CA PHE A 275 13.55 -6.01 1.78
C PHE A 275 13.52 -7.17 2.78
N LEU A 276 13.19 -6.84 4.03
CA LEU A 276 12.76 -7.81 5.03
C LEU A 276 11.30 -7.55 5.35
N LEU A 277 10.42 -8.39 4.81
CA LEU A 277 8.98 -8.25 4.93
C LEU A 277 8.48 -9.19 6.03
N MET A 278 7.62 -8.70 6.94
CA MET A 278 7.07 -9.50 8.01
C MET A 278 5.56 -9.37 8.11
N GLY A 279 4.86 -10.49 8.28
CA GLY A 279 3.45 -10.43 8.61
C GLY A 279 2.80 -11.79 8.79
N ASP A 280 1.50 -11.71 9.03
CA ASP A 280 0.65 -12.88 9.22
C ASP A 280 -0.59 -12.72 8.32
N PHE A 281 -0.63 -13.51 7.25
CA PHE A 281 -1.69 -13.49 6.24
C PHE A 281 -3.01 -14.09 6.73
N ARG A 282 -3.07 -14.54 7.99
CA ARG A 282 -4.28 -15.02 8.67
C ARG A 282 -5.03 -13.87 9.36
N GLN A 283 -4.36 -12.74 9.62
CA GLN A 283 -4.97 -11.57 10.26
C GLN A 283 -5.87 -10.74 9.32
N LEU A 284 -6.46 -9.67 9.83
CA LEU A 284 -7.29 -8.77 9.04
C LEU A 284 -6.46 -8.01 7.98
N PRO A 285 -7.02 -7.80 6.78
CA PRO A 285 -6.38 -6.99 5.74
C PRO A 285 -6.41 -5.50 6.09
N ALA A 286 -5.73 -4.69 5.28
CA ALA A 286 -5.75 -3.24 5.37
C ALA A 286 -7.20 -2.68 5.40
N VAL A 287 -7.43 -1.74 6.30
CA VAL A 287 -8.74 -1.15 6.53
C VAL A 287 -9.05 -0.14 5.43
N LEU A 288 -10.23 -0.28 4.80
CA LEU A 288 -10.72 0.59 3.73
C LEU A 288 -9.78 0.66 2.51
N ASP A 289 -9.08 -0.44 2.22
CA ASP A 289 -8.17 -0.51 1.09
C ASP A 289 -8.91 -0.41 -0.24
N SER A 290 -8.46 0.52 -1.07
CA SER A 290 -9.06 0.81 -2.37
C SER A 290 -8.01 1.27 -3.37
N PHE A 291 -8.24 0.96 -4.64
CA PHE A 291 -7.42 1.40 -5.76
C PHE A 291 -8.34 1.99 -6.83
N ALA A 292 -8.02 3.19 -7.30
CA ALA A 292 -8.82 3.92 -8.30
C ALA A 292 -10.33 4.01 -7.95
N GLY A 293 -10.67 4.14 -6.66
CA GLY A 293 -12.05 4.23 -6.17
C GLY A 293 -12.78 2.88 -6.04
N ALA A 294 -12.14 1.76 -6.39
CA ALA A 294 -12.69 0.41 -6.24
C ALA A 294 -12.02 -0.31 -5.07
N ARG A 295 -12.77 -1.21 -4.41
CA ARG A 295 -12.22 -2.07 -3.36
C ARG A 295 -11.22 -3.05 -3.98
N VAL A 296 -10.11 -3.28 -3.29
CA VAL A 296 -9.14 -4.32 -3.68
C VAL A 296 -9.74 -5.70 -3.38
N GLU A 297 -9.90 -6.51 -4.43
CA GLU A 297 -10.53 -7.84 -4.32
C GLU A 297 -9.51 -8.95 -4.05
N ARG A 298 -8.29 -8.83 -4.58
CA ARG A 298 -7.26 -9.87 -4.46
C ARG A 298 -6.46 -9.73 -3.16
N PRO A 299 -6.22 -10.82 -2.41
CA PRO A 299 -5.38 -10.78 -1.22
C PRO A 299 -3.93 -10.38 -1.53
N LEU A 300 -3.29 -9.68 -0.60
CA LEU A 300 -1.86 -9.31 -0.70
C LEU A 300 -0.93 -10.53 -0.86
N LYS A 301 -1.26 -11.67 -0.23
CA LYS A 301 -0.47 -12.92 -0.36
C LYS A 301 -0.34 -13.41 -1.80
N ASP A 302 -1.27 -12.99 -2.66
CA ASP A 302 -1.28 -13.35 -4.07
C ASP A 302 -0.60 -12.31 -4.97
N SER A 303 -0.03 -11.26 -4.39
CA SER A 303 0.59 -10.16 -5.14
C SER A 303 1.97 -10.55 -5.69
N ASP A 304 2.18 -10.30 -6.99
CA ASP A 304 3.51 -10.43 -7.61
C ASP A 304 4.50 -9.40 -7.04
N LEU A 305 4.04 -8.19 -6.68
CA LEU A 305 4.87 -7.18 -6.02
C LEU A 305 5.46 -7.74 -4.71
N LEU A 306 4.65 -8.37 -3.87
CA LEU A 306 5.11 -8.92 -2.60
C LEU A 306 6.21 -9.98 -2.84
N ARG A 307 6.01 -10.84 -3.84
CA ARG A 307 7.01 -11.86 -4.21
C ARG A 307 8.29 -11.21 -4.73
N ASP A 308 8.18 -10.22 -5.59
CA ASP A 308 9.34 -9.55 -6.19
C ASP A 308 10.17 -8.80 -5.14
N LEU A 309 9.50 -8.10 -4.20
CA LEU A 309 10.17 -7.45 -3.07
C LEU A 309 10.92 -8.45 -2.20
N ALA A 310 10.32 -9.61 -1.94
CA ALA A 310 10.93 -10.69 -1.17
C ALA A 310 11.98 -11.51 -1.96
N GLY A 311 12.23 -11.18 -3.24
CA GLY A 311 13.12 -11.97 -4.09
C GLY A 311 12.65 -13.41 -4.31
N GLY A 312 11.34 -13.67 -4.21
CA GLY A 312 10.76 -15.01 -4.29
C GLY A 312 11.02 -15.91 -3.08
N CYS A 313 11.68 -15.41 -2.03
CA CYS A 313 12.11 -16.18 -0.87
C CYS A 313 11.17 -15.96 0.33
N CYS A 314 10.83 -17.02 1.05
CA CYS A 314 10.07 -16.94 2.28
C CYS A 314 10.54 -17.92 3.36
N HIS A 315 10.19 -17.62 4.61
CA HIS A 315 10.36 -18.50 5.76
C HIS A 315 9.13 -18.37 6.68
N GLU A 316 8.55 -19.48 7.10
CA GLU A 316 7.43 -19.50 8.06
C GLU A 316 7.89 -20.02 9.42
N LEU A 317 7.73 -19.18 10.46
CA LEU A 317 7.94 -19.58 11.84
C LEU A 317 6.69 -20.30 12.36
N THR A 318 6.86 -21.55 12.78
CA THR A 318 5.76 -22.44 13.21
C THR A 318 5.74 -22.72 14.71
N GLU A 319 6.86 -22.54 15.41
CA GLU A 319 6.98 -22.85 16.83
C GLU A 319 6.43 -21.74 17.73
N ASN A 320 5.63 -22.09 18.75
CA ASN A 320 5.21 -21.15 19.78
C ASN A 320 6.39 -20.73 20.68
N ARG A 321 6.64 -19.44 20.82
CA ARG A 321 7.73 -18.90 21.65
C ARG A 321 7.25 -18.07 22.84
N ARG A 322 6.02 -17.53 22.81
CA ARG A 322 5.53 -16.61 23.87
C ARG A 322 4.03 -16.67 24.15
N SER A 323 3.23 -17.27 23.28
CA SER A 323 1.77 -17.24 23.40
C SER A 323 1.31 -18.32 24.38
N ASP A 324 0.15 -18.12 25.01
CA ASP A 324 -0.53 -19.17 25.75
C ASP A 324 -0.76 -20.39 24.84
N GLU A 325 -0.38 -21.57 25.32
CA GLU A 325 -0.37 -22.80 24.52
C GLU A 325 -1.77 -23.20 24.02
N ARG A 326 -2.82 -22.98 24.82
CA ARG A 326 -4.19 -23.30 24.43
C ARG A 326 -4.67 -22.34 23.35
N ILE A 327 -4.40 -21.04 23.50
CA ILE A 327 -4.70 -20.05 22.45
C ILE A 327 -3.92 -20.38 21.18
N PHE A 328 -2.62 -20.65 21.29
CA PHE A 328 -1.76 -20.92 20.14
C PHE A 328 -2.23 -22.16 19.35
N ARG A 329 -2.53 -23.26 20.05
CA ARG A 329 -3.10 -24.46 19.42
C ARG A 329 -4.43 -24.18 18.74
N PHE A 330 -5.30 -23.43 19.40
CA PHE A 330 -6.61 -23.07 18.85
C PHE A 330 -6.48 -22.27 17.55
N ILE A 331 -5.69 -21.19 17.54
CA ILE A 331 -5.52 -20.36 16.33
C ILE A 331 -4.78 -21.10 15.20
N SER A 332 -3.84 -21.98 15.55
CA SER A 332 -3.18 -22.86 14.57
C SER A 332 -4.17 -23.84 13.93
N TRP A 333 -5.11 -24.37 14.72
CA TRP A 333 -6.13 -25.30 14.25
C TRP A 333 -7.14 -24.66 13.29
N LEU A 334 -7.37 -23.34 13.36
CA LEU A 334 -8.33 -22.65 12.49
C LEU A 334 -7.95 -22.70 11.00
N ARG A 335 -6.66 -22.81 10.66
CA ARG A 335 -6.14 -22.85 9.28
C ARG A 335 -6.69 -21.72 8.39
N VAL A 336 -6.74 -20.51 8.94
CA VAL A 336 -7.36 -19.34 8.29
C VAL A 336 -6.71 -19.05 6.93
N GLY A 337 -7.49 -19.06 5.87
CA GLY A 337 -7.06 -18.77 4.50
C GLY A 337 -6.32 -19.91 3.81
N GLU A 338 -6.37 -21.13 4.34
CA GLU A 338 -5.81 -22.37 3.78
C GLU A 338 -6.93 -23.27 3.19
N PRO A 339 -6.61 -24.25 2.33
CA PRO A 339 -7.62 -25.14 1.74
C PRO A 339 -8.44 -25.91 2.79
N GLU A 340 -7.82 -26.27 3.91
CA GLU A 340 -8.47 -26.96 5.03
C GLU A 340 -8.98 -25.99 6.12
N GLU A 341 -9.33 -24.76 5.76
CA GLU A 341 -9.92 -23.76 6.68
C GLU A 341 -11.13 -24.33 7.43
N VAL A 342 -11.16 -24.18 8.75
CA VAL A 342 -12.25 -24.69 9.58
C VAL A 342 -13.53 -23.88 9.35
N PRO A 343 -14.70 -24.53 9.15
CA PRO A 343 -15.97 -23.83 9.04
C PRO A 343 -16.27 -22.95 10.25
N LEU A 344 -16.66 -21.69 10.02
CA LEU A 344 -16.88 -20.70 11.08
C LEU A 344 -17.81 -21.20 12.20
N ALA A 345 -18.90 -21.88 11.84
CA ALA A 345 -19.85 -22.40 12.82
C ALA A 345 -19.21 -23.42 13.78
N GLU A 346 -18.35 -24.29 13.24
CA GLU A 346 -17.59 -25.25 14.04
C GLU A 346 -16.55 -24.54 14.91
N ALA A 347 -15.80 -23.59 14.34
CA ALA A 347 -14.79 -22.83 15.04
C ALA A 347 -15.38 -22.06 16.24
N VAL A 348 -16.52 -21.38 16.05
CA VAL A 348 -17.22 -20.66 17.14
C VAL A 348 -17.73 -21.62 18.22
N ARG A 349 -18.27 -22.79 17.82
CA ARG A 349 -18.72 -23.81 18.78
C ARG A 349 -17.56 -24.33 19.64
N VAL A 350 -16.42 -24.63 19.03
CA VAL A 350 -15.21 -25.07 19.74
C VAL A 350 -14.69 -23.93 20.61
N ALA A 351 -14.61 -22.71 20.10
CA ALA A 351 -14.14 -21.55 20.85
C ALA A 351 -14.97 -21.27 22.10
N ARG A 352 -16.31 -21.36 22.02
CA ARG A 352 -17.19 -21.18 23.19
C ARG A 352 -17.01 -22.26 24.26
N ARG A 353 -16.68 -23.48 23.83
CA ARG A 353 -16.38 -24.60 24.75
C ARG A 353 -15.01 -24.44 25.39
N GLU A 354 -14.00 -24.05 24.62
CA GLU A 354 -12.63 -23.90 25.12
C GLU A 354 -12.44 -22.62 25.91
N PHE A 355 -13.13 -21.53 25.56
CA PHE A 355 -13.01 -20.22 26.19
C PHE A 355 -14.40 -19.75 26.68
N PRO A 356 -15.00 -20.46 27.66
CA PRO A 356 -16.30 -20.08 28.19
C PRO A 356 -16.19 -18.81 29.03
N ARG A 357 -17.32 -18.13 29.22
CA ARG A 357 -17.43 -17.04 30.20
C ARG A 357 -17.58 -17.62 31.61
N PRO A 358 -16.65 -17.35 32.55
CA PRO A 358 -16.84 -17.80 33.91
C PRO A 358 -18.01 -17.07 34.59
N PRO A 359 -18.86 -17.76 35.38
CA PRO A 359 -19.98 -17.14 36.08
C PRO A 359 -19.54 -15.97 36.97
N GLY A 360 -20.37 -14.92 37.02
CA GLY A 360 -20.11 -13.74 37.87
C GLY A 360 -18.93 -12.85 37.44
N THR A 361 -18.27 -13.14 36.31
CA THR A 361 -17.15 -12.33 35.84
C THR A 361 -17.57 -11.20 34.89
N HIS A 362 -16.72 -10.18 34.82
CA HIS A 362 -16.84 -9.00 33.96
C HIS A 362 -15.58 -8.83 33.11
N PRO A 363 -15.70 -8.33 31.87
CA PRO A 363 -14.56 -8.09 31.00
C PRO A 363 -13.82 -6.81 31.43
N ASP A 364 -12.51 -6.80 31.22
CA ASP A 364 -11.73 -5.57 31.21
C ASP A 364 -11.82 -4.88 29.83
N VAL A 365 -11.87 -5.68 28.76
CA VAL A 365 -12.03 -5.23 27.38
C VAL A 365 -12.97 -6.17 26.60
N CYS A 366 -13.90 -5.60 25.85
CA CYS A 366 -14.70 -6.30 24.85
C CYS A 366 -14.18 -6.01 23.44
N LEU A 367 -14.09 -7.03 22.60
CA LEU A 367 -13.88 -6.87 21.16
C LEU A 367 -15.22 -6.96 20.44
N VAL A 368 -15.50 -5.95 19.63
CA VAL A 368 -16.77 -5.79 18.88
C VAL A 368 -16.49 -5.52 17.41
N LEU A 369 -17.44 -5.81 16.52
CA LEU A 369 -17.27 -5.55 15.09
C LEU A 369 -17.47 -4.06 14.75
N SER A 370 -18.57 -3.47 15.22
CA SER A 370 -19.00 -2.14 14.76
C SER A 370 -18.65 -1.02 15.75
N HIS A 371 -18.46 0.19 15.22
CA HIS A 371 -18.30 1.38 16.06
C HIS A 371 -19.56 1.71 16.86
N VAL A 372 -20.74 1.37 16.35
CA VAL A 372 -22.03 1.56 17.05
C VAL A 372 -22.06 0.68 18.31
N HIS A 373 -21.76 -0.61 18.17
CA HIS A 373 -21.72 -1.53 19.31
C HIS A 373 -20.62 -1.14 20.30
N ARG A 374 -19.46 -0.69 19.80
CA ARG A 374 -18.38 -0.14 20.64
C ARG A 374 -18.87 1.02 21.51
N VAL A 375 -19.60 1.98 20.94
CA VAL A 375 -20.12 3.14 21.68
C VAL A 375 -21.10 2.68 22.76
N GLN A 376 -22.02 1.78 22.42
CA GLN A 376 -23.01 1.21 23.35
C GLN A 376 -22.36 0.50 24.54
N VAL A 377 -21.39 -0.39 24.29
CA VAL A 377 -20.69 -1.13 25.35
C VAL A 377 -19.85 -0.18 26.19
N ASN A 378 -19.11 0.74 25.57
CA ASN A 378 -18.34 1.75 26.30
C ASN A 378 -19.24 2.62 27.19
N GLU A 379 -20.39 3.06 26.69
CA GLU A 379 -21.33 3.86 27.49
C GLU A 379 -21.87 3.07 28.68
N ARG A 380 -22.27 1.81 28.46
CA ARG A 380 -22.77 0.92 29.52
C ARG A 380 -21.73 0.69 30.61
N GLU A 381 -20.52 0.28 30.25
CA GLU A 381 -19.46 -0.02 31.23
C GLU A 381 -18.94 1.25 31.91
N ASN A 382 -18.81 2.35 31.18
CA ASN A 382 -18.38 3.63 31.75
C ASN A 382 -19.40 4.17 32.76
N LYS A 383 -20.71 4.01 32.51
CA LYS A 383 -21.76 4.32 33.49
C LYS A 383 -21.70 3.39 34.71
N ARG A 384 -21.54 2.09 34.48
CA ARG A 384 -21.54 1.08 35.56
C ARG A 384 -20.36 1.23 36.51
N LEU A 385 -19.20 1.59 35.99
CA LEU A 385 -17.94 1.67 36.75
C LEU A 385 -17.65 3.06 37.32
N ALA A 386 -18.34 4.10 36.84
CA ALA A 386 -18.10 5.45 37.31
C ALA A 386 -18.46 5.61 38.79
N PRO A 387 -17.57 6.16 39.62
CA PRO A 387 -17.93 6.59 40.97
C PRO A 387 -18.85 7.83 40.94
N ALA A 388 -19.44 8.16 42.09
CA ALA A 388 -20.41 9.24 42.20
C ALA A 388 -19.84 10.63 41.89
N ASP A 389 -18.53 10.82 42.09
CA ASP A 389 -17.77 12.06 41.85
C ASP A 389 -17.15 12.13 40.44
N ALA A 390 -17.43 11.16 39.57
CA ALA A 390 -16.87 11.15 38.22
C ALA A 390 -17.33 12.38 37.41
N VAL A 391 -16.38 13.06 36.76
CA VAL A 391 -16.66 14.22 35.92
C VAL A 391 -17.20 13.78 34.57
N VAL A 392 -18.36 14.32 34.18
CA VAL A 392 -18.97 14.07 32.88
C VAL A 392 -18.39 15.03 31.85
N ILE A 393 -17.74 14.49 30.84
CA ILE A 393 -17.27 15.25 29.69
C ILE A 393 -18.24 15.02 28.53
N GLU A 394 -18.94 16.09 28.15
CA GLU A 394 -19.87 16.08 27.01
C GLU A 394 -19.10 16.17 25.69
N HIS A 395 -19.55 15.38 24.71
CA HIS A 395 -19.07 15.50 23.35
C HIS A 395 -20.05 16.35 22.53
N GLN A 396 -19.65 17.58 22.20
CA GLN A 396 -20.39 18.43 21.26
C GLN A 396 -19.86 18.19 19.85
N ALA A 397 -20.74 17.82 18.93
CA ALA A 397 -20.37 17.36 17.59
C ALA A 397 -20.93 18.27 16.49
N PRO A 398 -20.15 19.22 15.95
CA PRO A 398 -20.31 19.67 14.58
C PRO A 398 -19.35 18.86 13.70
N GLY A 399 -19.88 17.97 12.85
CA GLY A 399 -19.10 17.29 11.81
C GLY A 399 -18.19 16.15 12.28
N ALA A 400 -18.60 15.36 13.28
CA ALA A 400 -17.78 14.27 13.83
C ALA A 400 -17.32 13.28 12.74
N PRO A 401 -16.08 12.75 12.84
CA PRO A 401 -15.59 11.74 11.91
C PRO A 401 -16.47 10.50 11.94
N THR A 402 -16.72 9.91 10.77
CA THR A 402 -17.54 8.69 10.63
C THR A 402 -16.91 7.45 11.27
N THR A 403 -15.60 7.46 11.50
CA THR A 403 -14.83 6.35 12.09
C THR A 403 -14.16 6.74 13.40
N ASN A 404 -14.14 5.80 14.36
CA ASN A 404 -13.54 5.98 15.68
C ASN A 404 -13.91 7.31 16.39
N ALA A 405 -15.18 7.73 16.28
CA ALA A 405 -15.66 8.98 16.86
C ALA A 405 -15.48 9.02 18.40
N PRO A 406 -15.20 10.20 18.97
CA PRO A 406 -15.31 10.40 20.41
C PRO A 406 -16.75 10.19 20.86
N GLN A 407 -16.93 9.99 22.16
CA GLN A 407 -18.24 9.86 22.78
C GLN A 407 -18.20 10.54 24.15
N LYS A 408 -19.38 10.92 24.64
CA LYS A 408 -19.55 11.32 26.04
C LYS A 408 -18.90 10.28 26.96
N MET A 409 -18.14 10.75 27.94
CA MET A 409 -17.51 9.88 28.93
C MET A 409 -17.53 10.48 30.34
N ARG A 410 -17.71 9.61 31.33
CA ARG A 410 -17.43 9.89 32.74
C ARG A 410 -15.96 9.59 32.99
N VAL A 411 -15.26 10.50 33.64
CA VAL A 411 -13.82 10.44 33.88
C VAL A 411 -13.55 10.53 35.37
N TRP A 412 -12.68 9.66 35.86
CA TRP A 412 -12.26 9.60 37.27
C TRP A 412 -10.80 9.10 37.36
N PRO A 413 -10.08 9.40 38.46
CA PRO A 413 -8.77 8.83 38.73
C PRO A 413 -8.76 7.30 38.63
N GLY A 414 -7.78 6.75 37.90
CA GLY A 414 -7.64 5.32 37.63
C GLY A 414 -8.35 4.81 36.37
N LEU A 415 -9.24 5.61 35.75
CA LEU A 415 -9.89 5.25 34.49
C LEU A 415 -8.84 4.99 33.39
N ARG A 416 -8.93 3.82 32.76
CA ARG A 416 -8.08 3.45 31.62
C ARG A 416 -8.68 3.96 30.32
N LEU A 417 -7.85 4.61 29.50
CA LEU A 417 -8.19 5.13 28.18
C LEU A 417 -7.22 4.57 27.14
N VAL A 418 -7.58 4.68 25.87
CA VAL A 418 -6.70 4.37 24.73
C VAL A 418 -6.50 5.59 23.86
N GLY A 419 -5.27 5.82 23.41
CA GLY A 419 -4.92 6.93 22.54
C GLY A 419 -5.59 6.83 21.17
N ALA A 420 -6.02 7.98 20.66
CA ALA A 420 -6.70 8.16 19.37
C ALA A 420 -5.86 8.92 18.34
N GLY A 421 -4.62 9.28 18.68
CA GLY A 421 -3.70 10.08 17.86
C GLY A 421 -3.52 11.51 18.36
N GLY A 422 -2.59 12.24 17.74
CA GLY A 422 -2.19 13.58 18.18
C GLY A 422 -1.26 13.51 19.39
N LYS A 423 -1.65 14.16 20.51
CA LYS A 423 -0.83 14.22 21.74
C LYS A 423 -0.71 12.87 22.47
N VAL A 424 -1.63 11.93 22.23
CA VAL A 424 -1.56 10.55 22.73
C VAL A 424 -1.55 9.60 21.53
N ALA A 425 -0.48 8.82 21.39
CA ALA A 425 -0.29 7.93 20.25
C ALA A 425 -1.42 6.89 20.14
N LYS A 426 -1.83 6.60 18.90
CA LYS A 426 -2.95 5.68 18.62
C LYS A 426 -2.62 4.27 19.12
N GLY A 427 -3.54 3.68 19.90
CA GLY A 427 -3.39 2.33 20.44
C GLY A 427 -2.58 2.22 21.74
N THR A 428 -2.02 3.33 22.24
CA THR A 428 -1.35 3.37 23.55
C THR A 428 -2.37 3.45 24.67
N PHE A 429 -2.30 2.55 25.65
CA PHE A 429 -3.14 2.61 26.84
C PHE A 429 -2.56 3.57 27.87
N VAL A 430 -3.40 4.44 28.40
CA VAL A 430 -3.07 5.43 29.42
C VAL A 430 -4.08 5.36 30.56
N ARG A 431 -3.73 5.91 31.72
CA ARG A 431 -4.63 6.04 32.87
C ARG A 431 -4.73 7.49 33.27
N VAL A 432 -5.91 7.84 33.78
CA VAL A 432 -6.18 9.14 34.37
C VAL A 432 -5.57 9.16 35.77
N ALA A 433 -4.68 10.10 36.03
CA ALA A 433 -4.07 10.30 37.34
C ALA A 433 -4.96 11.20 38.21
N GLU A 434 -5.38 12.34 37.66
CA GLU A 434 -6.14 13.36 38.37
C GLU A 434 -7.20 13.99 37.48
N VAL A 435 -8.32 14.40 38.08
CA VAL A 435 -9.43 15.07 37.42
C VAL A 435 -9.73 16.36 38.18
N GLY A 436 -9.45 17.49 37.55
CA GLY A 436 -9.81 18.82 38.04
C GLY A 436 -11.07 19.36 37.37
N ALA A 437 -11.45 20.59 37.71
CA ALA A 437 -12.66 21.22 37.18
C ALA A 437 -12.63 21.45 35.66
N GLU A 438 -11.46 21.77 35.10
CA GLU A 438 -11.28 22.09 33.68
C GLU A 438 -10.29 21.17 32.95
N ARG A 439 -9.52 20.40 33.71
CA ARG A 439 -8.37 19.64 33.19
C ARG A 439 -8.28 18.25 33.77
N VAL A 440 -7.78 17.34 32.96
CA VAL A 440 -7.49 15.96 33.32
C VAL A 440 -5.99 15.70 33.12
N ALA A 441 -5.35 15.13 34.12
CA ALA A 441 -3.96 14.68 34.06
C ALA A 441 -3.91 13.16 33.82
N LEU A 442 -3.00 12.73 32.95
CA LEU A 442 -2.69 11.31 32.74
C LEU A 442 -1.45 10.91 33.55
N ASP A 443 -1.26 9.60 33.82
CA ASP A 443 -0.11 9.05 34.56
C ASP A 443 1.27 9.47 34.01
N GLY A 444 1.34 9.92 32.76
CA GLY A 444 2.57 10.46 32.14
C GLY A 444 2.82 11.96 32.40
N GLY A 445 2.09 12.60 33.32
CA GLY A 445 2.18 14.03 33.64
C GLY A 445 1.56 14.96 32.60
N GLN A 446 1.12 14.43 31.46
CA GLN A 446 0.43 15.19 30.43
C GLN A 446 -0.94 15.66 30.94
N GLN A 447 -1.25 16.94 30.74
CA GLN A 447 -2.53 17.53 31.09
C GLN A 447 -3.32 17.95 29.84
N PHE A 448 -4.63 17.76 29.90
CA PHE A 448 -5.55 18.06 28.81
C PHE A 448 -6.74 18.84 29.34
N THR A 449 -7.22 19.81 28.57
CA THR A 449 -8.61 20.27 28.74
C THR A 449 -9.58 19.14 28.42
N HIS A 450 -10.83 19.24 28.89
CA HIS A 450 -11.86 18.24 28.62
C HIS A 450 -12.07 17.95 27.12
N ALA A 451 -12.07 19.01 26.30
CA ALA A 451 -12.20 18.88 24.84
C ALA A 451 -10.97 18.21 24.19
N GLU A 452 -9.76 18.55 24.64
CA GLU A 452 -8.54 17.91 24.13
C GLU A 452 -8.45 16.44 24.51
N LEU A 453 -8.88 16.07 25.72
CA LEU A 453 -8.90 14.67 26.16
C LEU A 453 -9.78 13.84 25.21
N LEU A 454 -10.98 14.32 24.88
CA LEU A 454 -11.86 13.70 23.89
C LEU A 454 -11.24 13.63 22.49
N ARG A 455 -10.45 14.62 22.09
CA ARG A 455 -9.78 14.61 20.79
C ARG A 455 -8.71 13.52 20.71
N HIS A 456 -7.95 13.33 21.78
CA HIS A 456 -6.75 12.50 21.80
C HIS A 456 -6.93 11.10 22.40
N THR A 457 -8.07 10.81 23.03
CA THR A 457 -8.30 9.51 23.70
C THR A 457 -9.70 8.95 23.46
N ARG A 458 -9.90 7.66 23.72
CA ARG A 458 -11.19 6.96 23.72
C ARG A 458 -11.32 6.09 24.97
N LEU A 459 -12.57 5.84 25.37
CA LEU A 459 -12.91 4.74 26.27
C LEU A 459 -12.44 3.41 25.66
N CYS A 460 -11.96 2.51 26.51
CA CYS A 460 -11.35 1.24 26.09
C CYS A 460 -12.05 -0.01 26.66
N HIS A 461 -13.22 0.13 27.28
CA HIS A 461 -14.04 -1.02 27.68
C HIS A 461 -14.49 -1.86 26.48
N ALA A 462 -14.65 -1.23 25.32
CA ALA A 462 -14.81 -1.90 24.04
C ALA A 462 -13.91 -1.28 22.97
N ILE A 463 -13.30 -2.14 22.15
CA ILE A 463 -12.43 -1.81 21.02
C ILE A 463 -12.90 -2.63 19.81
N THR A 464 -12.81 -2.08 18.61
CA THR A 464 -13.17 -2.86 17.42
C THR A 464 -12.10 -3.89 17.07
N TYR A 465 -12.47 -5.04 16.47
CA TYR A 465 -11.49 -6.03 15.99
C TYR A 465 -10.42 -5.39 15.08
N ALA A 466 -10.82 -4.50 14.17
CA ALA A 466 -9.89 -3.78 13.31
C ALA A 466 -8.90 -2.87 14.08
N SER A 467 -9.30 -2.34 15.25
CA SER A 467 -8.44 -1.46 16.05
C SER A 467 -7.57 -2.22 17.06
N CYS A 468 -7.84 -3.51 17.30
CA CYS A 468 -7.10 -4.31 18.26
C CYS A 468 -5.89 -5.05 17.66
N GLN A 469 -5.80 -5.12 16.33
CA GLN A 469 -4.69 -5.78 15.64
C GLN A 469 -3.35 -5.10 16.02
N GLY A 470 -2.36 -5.91 16.37
CA GLY A 470 -1.07 -5.46 16.91
C GLY A 470 -1.07 -5.16 18.42
N LEU A 471 -2.23 -5.08 19.08
CA LEU A 471 -2.29 -4.88 20.54
C LEU A 471 -2.13 -6.19 21.29
N THR A 472 -1.65 -6.09 22.54
CA THR A 472 -1.80 -7.14 23.57
C THR A 472 -2.71 -6.60 24.65
N LEU A 473 -3.81 -7.28 24.93
CA LEU A 473 -4.83 -6.82 25.87
C LEU A 473 -4.62 -7.48 27.22
N ARG A 474 -4.25 -6.64 28.21
CA ARG A 474 -4.14 -7.06 29.62
C ARG A 474 -5.53 -7.14 30.25
N GLY A 475 -5.77 -8.21 31.01
CA GLY A 475 -7.03 -8.47 31.71
C GLY A 475 -7.95 -9.40 30.93
N ARG A 476 -9.19 -9.53 31.39
CA ARG A 476 -10.23 -10.36 30.75
C ARG A 476 -10.70 -9.74 29.44
N VAL A 477 -10.64 -10.53 28.37
CA VAL A 477 -11.01 -10.15 27.02
C VAL A 477 -12.23 -10.97 26.59
N TRP A 478 -13.33 -10.29 26.26
CA TRP A 478 -14.50 -10.95 25.69
C TRP A 478 -14.62 -10.66 24.20
N LEU A 479 -14.71 -11.71 23.40
CA LEU A 479 -15.02 -11.64 21.99
C LEU A 479 -16.54 -11.61 21.83
N LEU A 480 -17.07 -10.47 21.40
CA LEU A 480 -18.49 -10.30 21.10
C LEU A 480 -18.73 -10.45 19.59
N ASP A 481 -20.01 -10.49 19.21
CA ASP A 481 -20.52 -10.49 17.85
C ASP A 481 -20.25 -11.77 17.04
N ALA A 482 -19.84 -12.87 17.69
CA ALA A 482 -19.53 -14.14 17.03
C ALA A 482 -20.74 -14.78 16.31
N GLY A 483 -21.97 -14.38 16.67
CA GLY A 483 -23.21 -14.81 16.01
C GLY A 483 -23.68 -13.94 14.85
N THR A 484 -22.94 -12.88 14.47
CA THR A 484 -23.36 -11.96 13.40
C THR A 484 -22.84 -12.41 12.03
N GLN A 485 -23.57 -12.08 10.96
CA GLN A 485 -23.16 -12.42 9.58
C GLN A 485 -21.85 -11.75 9.12
N HIS A 486 -21.40 -10.71 9.81
CA HIS A 486 -20.17 -9.98 9.48
C HIS A 486 -18.95 -10.52 10.24
N PHE A 487 -19.16 -11.41 11.21
CA PHE A 487 -18.09 -12.11 11.90
C PHE A 487 -17.51 -13.20 10.99
N ASN A 488 -16.21 -13.42 11.07
CA ASN A 488 -15.51 -14.41 10.23
C ASN A 488 -14.31 -14.98 10.98
N LEU A 489 -13.65 -15.97 10.40
CA LEU A 489 -12.57 -16.70 11.05
C LEU A 489 -11.37 -15.80 11.41
N ARG A 490 -11.08 -14.77 10.61
CA ARG A 490 -10.03 -13.78 10.89
C ARG A 490 -10.35 -12.96 12.14
N HIS A 491 -11.62 -12.63 12.38
CA HIS A 491 -12.01 -11.94 13.61
C HIS A 491 -11.77 -12.83 14.85
N LEU A 492 -12.05 -14.12 14.73
CA LEU A 492 -11.82 -15.09 15.80
C LEU A 492 -10.33 -15.28 16.08
N ASP A 493 -9.52 -15.47 15.05
CA ASP A 493 -8.06 -15.59 15.11
C ASP A 493 -7.40 -14.33 15.72
N VAL A 494 -7.72 -13.16 15.17
CA VAL A 494 -7.19 -11.88 15.66
C VAL A 494 -7.62 -11.65 17.10
N GLY A 495 -8.91 -11.86 17.41
CA GLY A 495 -9.45 -11.63 18.74
C GLY A 495 -8.84 -12.53 19.80
N ALA A 496 -8.77 -13.84 19.55
CA ALA A 496 -8.21 -14.82 20.48
C ALA A 496 -6.73 -14.52 20.77
N SER A 497 -5.95 -14.17 19.74
CA SER A 497 -4.53 -13.88 19.86
C SER A 497 -4.20 -12.56 20.60
N ARG A 498 -5.20 -11.74 20.97
CA ARG A 498 -4.96 -10.51 21.75
C ARG A 498 -4.87 -10.77 23.26
N ALA A 499 -5.47 -11.85 23.75
CA ALA A 499 -5.47 -12.18 25.18
C ALA A 499 -4.11 -12.73 25.61
N THR A 500 -3.70 -12.42 26.85
CA THR A 500 -2.41 -12.88 27.38
C THR A 500 -2.45 -14.32 27.91
N SER A 501 -3.64 -14.82 28.22
CA SER A 501 -3.87 -16.18 28.73
C SER A 501 -5.25 -16.65 28.30
N SER A 502 -5.36 -17.96 28.06
CA SER A 502 -6.60 -18.64 27.73
C SER A 502 -7.67 -18.54 28.83
N ASP A 503 -7.28 -18.35 30.09
CA ASP A 503 -8.22 -18.20 31.22
C ASP A 503 -8.83 -16.80 31.30
N LEU A 504 -8.24 -15.84 30.59
CA LEU A 504 -8.73 -14.46 30.49
C LEU A 504 -9.56 -14.25 29.22
N LEU A 505 -9.61 -15.21 28.32
CA LEU A 505 -10.36 -15.13 27.07
C LEU A 505 -11.76 -15.73 27.25
N SER A 506 -12.79 -15.05 26.74
CA SER A 506 -14.11 -15.65 26.58
C SER A 506 -14.70 -15.32 25.22
N VAL A 507 -15.34 -16.29 24.58
CA VAL A 507 -16.04 -16.12 23.29
C VAL A 507 -17.54 -16.18 23.51
N LEU A 508 -18.26 -15.14 23.08
CA LEU A 508 -19.69 -14.93 23.35
C LEU A 508 -20.54 -14.96 22.08
#